data_AF-A0A7W9B1T0-F1
#
_entry.id   AF-A0A7W9B1T0-F1
#
_cell.length_a   1.000
_cell.length_b   1.000
_cell.length_c   1.000
_cell.angle_alpha   90.00
_cell.angle_beta   90.00
_cell.angle_gamma   90.00
#
_symmetry.space_group_name_H-M   'P 1'
#
loop_
_entity.id
_entity.type
_entity.pdbx_description
1 polymer ?
#
loop_
_entity_poly.entity_id
_entity_poly.type
_entity_poly.pdbx_seq_one_letter_code
_entity_poly.pdbx_strand_id
1 'polypeptide(L)'
;MAKAKISLSDFPVAERRKRSDDLDRATVSSPPTSHAHDEDATRVRNKSVPATGSRKKQDKPLETTPEQHRASAIENANRREDSRNRLRELRKARERESKHFVNVSLDYETKRRLEKAAHDNGLKMTVILRDAIDQYLKDNGY
;
A
#
# COMPACT_ATOMS: atom_id res chain seq x y z
N MET A 1 -18.22 -30.76 -37.77
CA MET A 1 -18.28 -29.60 -36.86
C MET A 1 -17.00 -28.81 -37.00
N ALA A 2 -17.06 -27.61 -37.60
CA ALA A 2 -15.88 -26.77 -37.83
C ALA A 2 -15.57 -25.91 -36.59
N LYS A 3 -14.33 -25.96 -36.09
CA LYS A 3 -13.87 -25.15 -34.96
C LYS A 3 -13.61 -23.73 -35.45
N ALA A 4 -14.34 -22.74 -34.93
CA ALA A 4 -14.09 -21.34 -35.21
C ALA A 4 -12.72 -20.93 -34.64
N LYS A 5 -11.86 -20.37 -35.49
CA LYS A 5 -10.56 -19.82 -35.09
C LYS A 5 -10.80 -18.40 -34.58
N ILE A 6 -10.86 -18.24 -33.25
CA ILE A 6 -10.99 -16.93 -32.62
C ILE A 6 -9.64 -16.22 -32.76
N SER A 7 -9.67 -14.99 -33.26
CA SER A 7 -8.48 -14.17 -33.52
C SER A 7 -8.39 -13.02 -32.51
N LEU A 8 -7.20 -12.46 -32.30
CA LEU A 8 -6.99 -11.35 -31.35
C LEU A 8 -7.80 -10.08 -31.68
N SER A 9 -8.28 -9.96 -32.92
CA SER A 9 -9.17 -8.90 -33.39
C SER A 9 -10.63 -9.05 -32.94
N ASP A 10 -11.03 -10.21 -32.40
CA ASP A 10 -12.39 -10.43 -31.89
C ASP A 10 -12.64 -9.79 -30.51
N PHE A 11 -11.60 -9.23 -29.89
CA PHE A 11 -11.70 -8.54 -28.61
C PHE A 11 -11.57 -7.02 -28.80
N PRO A 12 -12.57 -6.21 -28.42
CA PRO A 12 -12.48 -4.77 -28.52
C PRO A 12 -11.44 -4.23 -27.52
N VAL A 13 -10.28 -3.79 -28.03
CA VAL A 13 -9.24 -3.11 -27.26
C VAL A 13 -9.51 -1.61 -27.30
N ALA A 14 -9.80 -1.00 -26.16
CA ALA A 14 -10.01 0.44 -26.06
C ALA A 14 -8.71 1.21 -26.37
N GLU A 15 -8.83 2.34 -27.07
CA GLU A 15 -7.69 3.19 -27.37
C GLU A 15 -7.03 3.73 -26.09
N ARG A 16 -5.72 3.53 -26.02
CA ARG A 16 -4.90 4.03 -24.93
C ARG A 16 -4.79 5.55 -25.09
N ARG A 17 -5.45 6.31 -24.20
CA ARG A 17 -5.31 7.78 -24.10
C ARG A 17 -3.83 8.15 -24.19
N LYS A 18 -3.44 8.86 -25.25
CA LYS A 18 -2.12 9.46 -25.38
C LYS A 18 -1.99 10.51 -24.28
N ARG A 19 -1.07 10.30 -23.34
CA ARG A 19 -0.61 11.39 -22.47
C ARG A 19 0.05 12.40 -23.40
N SER A 20 -0.41 13.64 -23.34
CA SER A 20 0.22 14.77 -24.00
C SER A 20 1.70 14.81 -23.64
N ASP A 21 2.55 14.71 -24.65
CA ASP A 21 3.97 15.05 -24.60
C ASP A 21 4.08 16.57 -24.42
N ASP A 22 4.08 17.01 -23.18
CA ASP A 22 4.66 18.30 -22.79
C ASP A 22 5.16 18.11 -21.36
N LEU A 23 6.46 17.85 -21.24
CA LEU A 23 7.38 18.32 -20.21
C LEU A 23 8.72 17.57 -20.34
N ASP A 24 9.66 18.28 -20.94
CA ASP A 24 11.08 18.34 -20.61
C ASP A 24 11.97 17.10 -20.78
N ARG A 25 12.65 17.14 -21.93
CA ARG A 25 13.97 16.57 -22.21
C ARG A 25 15.05 17.27 -21.37
N ALA A 26 15.48 16.64 -20.27
CA ALA A 26 16.83 16.64 -19.67
C ALA A 26 16.71 15.79 -18.38
N THR A 27 17.48 14.76 -18.07
CA THR A 27 18.90 14.52 -18.32
C THR A 27 19.16 13.02 -18.12
N VAL A 28 20.09 12.51 -18.91
CA VAL A 28 20.70 11.18 -18.88
C VAL A 28 21.37 10.91 -17.53
N SER A 29 21.14 9.73 -16.92
CA SER A 29 22.18 8.72 -16.60
C SER A 29 21.72 7.72 -15.53
N SER A 30 21.61 6.44 -15.89
CA SER A 30 22.13 5.34 -15.05
C SER A 30 23.64 5.23 -15.33
N PRO A 31 24.52 4.49 -14.59
CA PRO A 31 24.28 3.18 -13.95
C PRO A 31 25.14 2.95 -12.64
N PRO A 32 25.71 1.76 -12.33
CA PRO A 32 25.25 0.80 -11.32
C PRO A 32 26.33 0.49 -10.23
N THR A 33 26.27 -0.67 -9.57
CA THR A 33 27.17 -1.29 -8.57
C THR A 33 26.69 -1.10 -7.11
N SER A 34 26.73 -2.07 -6.19
CA SER A 34 27.42 -3.37 -6.12
C SER A 34 26.72 -4.29 -5.10
N HIS A 35 26.91 -5.59 -5.29
CA HIS A 35 26.72 -6.64 -4.29
C HIS A 35 27.64 -6.42 -3.08
N ALA A 36 27.12 -6.67 -1.88
CA ALA A 36 27.91 -7.20 -0.76
C ALA A 36 27.03 -8.13 0.08
N HIS A 37 27.48 -9.39 0.12
CA HIS A 37 27.11 -10.43 1.08
C HIS A 37 27.66 -10.08 2.47
N ASP A 38 26.95 -10.43 3.54
CA ASP A 38 27.45 -11.04 4.79
C ASP A 38 26.21 -11.27 5.68
N GLU A 39 25.72 -12.51 5.85
CA GLU A 39 26.20 -13.52 6.81
C GLU A 39 25.98 -13.09 8.27
N ASP A 40 24.83 -13.46 8.85
CA ASP A 40 24.84 -14.00 10.22
C ASP A 40 23.69 -14.98 10.44
N ALA A 41 24.05 -16.26 10.32
CA ALA A 41 23.20 -17.41 10.58
C ALA A 41 23.29 -17.80 12.05
N THR A 42 22.35 -17.34 12.89
CA THR A 42 22.17 -17.92 14.23
C THR A 42 21.28 -19.17 14.19
N ARG A 43 21.99 -20.25 13.89
CA ARG A 43 21.71 -21.67 14.08
C ARG A 43 20.98 -21.99 15.40
N VAL A 44 19.66 -22.21 15.35
CA VAL A 44 18.94 -22.90 16.44
C VAL A 44 18.91 -24.40 16.16
N ARG A 45 19.50 -25.10 17.12
CA ARG A 45 19.87 -26.52 17.16
C ARG A 45 18.66 -27.45 17.14
N ASN A 46 18.57 -28.25 16.09
CA ASN A 46 17.73 -29.46 16.02
C ASN A 46 18.08 -30.43 17.16
N LYS A 47 17.05 -30.88 17.89
CA LYS A 47 17.06 -32.16 18.61
C LYS A 47 16.02 -33.08 17.97
N SER A 48 16.49 -34.00 17.15
CA SER A 48 15.90 -35.33 16.89
C SER A 48 15.79 -36.06 18.23
N VAL A 49 14.79 -36.92 18.54
CA VAL A 49 14.26 -38.17 17.94
C VAL A 49 12.98 -38.54 18.76
N PRO A 50 12.18 -39.60 18.50
CA PRO A 50 12.19 -40.55 17.38
C PRO A 50 10.82 -40.81 16.73
N ALA A 51 10.91 -41.53 15.62
CA ALA A 51 9.83 -42.10 14.84
C ALA A 51 8.93 -43.02 15.68
N THR A 52 7.63 -42.76 15.63
CA THR A 52 6.60 -43.77 15.87
C THR A 52 5.64 -43.73 14.70
N GLY A 53 5.63 -44.83 13.96
CA GLY A 53 4.84 -44.97 12.75
C GLY A 53 3.35 -44.87 13.03
N SER A 54 2.62 -44.39 12.03
CA SER A 54 1.37 -44.99 11.61
C SER A 54 1.01 -44.45 10.23
N ARG A 55 1.34 -45.25 9.22
CA ARG A 55 0.59 -45.22 7.96
C ARG A 55 -0.87 -45.48 8.32
N LYS A 56 -1.73 -44.48 8.19
CA LYS A 56 -3.17 -44.72 8.10
C LYS A 56 -3.82 -43.71 7.17
N LYS A 57 -4.15 -44.28 6.00
CA LYS A 57 -5.35 -44.05 5.21
C LYS A 57 -5.44 -42.68 4.52
N GLN A 58 -5.24 -42.75 3.21
CA GLN A 58 -5.92 -41.91 2.24
C GLN A 58 -7.40 -41.83 2.64
N ASP A 59 -7.81 -40.67 3.14
CA ASP A 59 -9.22 -40.35 3.27
C ASP A 59 -9.74 -39.99 1.87
N LYS A 60 -10.79 -40.73 1.53
CA LYS A 60 -11.53 -40.74 0.28
C LYS A 60 -11.86 -39.31 -0.20
N PRO A 61 -11.87 -39.04 -1.51
CA PRO A 61 -12.50 -37.84 -2.01
C PRO A 61 -14.00 -37.98 -1.71
N LEU A 62 -14.50 -37.30 -0.68
CA LEU A 62 -15.93 -37.04 -0.60
C LEU A 62 -16.24 -36.18 -1.83
N GLU A 63 -17.08 -36.70 -2.72
CA GLU A 63 -17.71 -35.92 -3.78
C GLU A 63 -18.51 -34.80 -3.11
N THR A 64 -17.83 -33.69 -2.85
CA THR A 64 -18.49 -32.44 -2.49
C THR A 64 -19.36 -32.04 -3.66
N THR A 65 -20.64 -31.77 -3.38
CA THR A 65 -21.57 -31.35 -4.43
C THR A 65 -21.01 -30.14 -5.17
N PRO A 66 -21.33 -29.94 -6.47
CA PRO A 66 -20.79 -28.82 -7.24
C PRO A 66 -21.09 -27.46 -6.59
N GLU A 67 -22.14 -27.39 -5.77
CA GLU A 67 -22.50 -26.23 -4.95
C GLU A 67 -21.54 -25.99 -3.79
N GLN A 68 -21.07 -27.03 -3.10
CA GLN A 68 -20.06 -26.91 -2.04
C GLN A 68 -18.70 -26.47 -2.59
N HIS A 69 -18.30 -26.99 -3.76
CA HIS A 69 -17.10 -26.51 -4.44
C HIS A 69 -17.20 -25.02 -4.81
N ARG A 70 -18.36 -24.56 -5.27
CA ARG A 70 -18.60 -23.13 -5.55
C ARG A 70 -18.55 -22.30 -4.27
N ALA A 71 -19.19 -22.75 -3.19
CA ALA A 71 -19.17 -22.07 -1.91
C ALA A 71 -17.74 -21.94 -1.35
N SER A 72 -16.95 -23.02 -1.36
CA SER A 72 -15.55 -22.98 -0.92
C SER A 72 -14.65 -22.17 -1.86
N ALA A 73 -14.93 -22.13 -3.17
CA ALA A 73 -14.21 -21.27 -4.10
C ALA A 73 -14.49 -19.78 -3.86
N ILE A 74 -15.75 -19.42 -3.59
CA ILE A 74 -16.16 -18.05 -3.24
C ILE A 74 -15.54 -17.65 -1.89
N GLU A 75 -15.60 -18.51 -0.88
CA GLU A 75 -14.98 -18.24 0.42
C GLU A 75 -13.46 -18.05 0.31
N ASN A 76 -12.78 -18.90 -0.47
CA ASN A 76 -11.35 -18.76 -0.72
C ASN A 76 -11.01 -17.50 -1.54
N ALA A 77 -11.88 -17.09 -2.46
CA ALA A 77 -11.75 -15.82 -3.18
C ALA A 77 -11.90 -14.63 -2.21
N ASN A 78 -12.92 -14.64 -1.37
CA ASN A 78 -13.16 -13.61 -0.36
C ASN A 78 -11.99 -13.50 0.63
N ARG A 79 -11.45 -14.63 1.14
CA ARG A 79 -10.26 -14.61 2.02
C ARG A 79 -9.02 -13.98 1.35
N ARG A 80 -8.84 -14.20 0.05
CA ARG A 80 -7.75 -13.57 -0.73
C ARG A 80 -8.00 -12.07 -0.92
N GLU A 81 -9.24 -11.65 -1.09
CA GLU A 81 -9.60 -10.22 -1.15
C GLU A 81 -9.45 -9.53 0.21
N ASP A 82 -9.90 -10.17 1.29
CA ASP A 82 -9.79 -9.68 2.67
C ASP A 82 -8.33 -9.48 3.08
N SER A 83 -7.45 -10.44 2.78
CA SER A 83 -6.01 -10.29 3.04
C SER A 83 -5.38 -9.12 2.28
N ARG A 84 -5.78 -8.89 1.03
CA ARG A 84 -5.32 -7.75 0.22
C ARG A 84 -5.86 -6.43 0.75
N ASN A 85 -7.12 -6.40 1.18
CA ASN A 85 -7.76 -5.23 1.76
C ASN A 85 -7.15 -4.88 3.12
N ARG A 86 -6.87 -5.88 3.96
CA ARG A 86 -6.19 -5.68 5.26
C ARG A 86 -4.83 -5.00 5.12
N LEU A 87 -4.01 -5.39 4.14
CA LEU A 87 -2.72 -4.72 3.93
C LEU A 87 -2.89 -3.27 3.45
N ARG A 88 -3.91 -2.99 2.63
CA ARG A 88 -4.25 -1.62 2.20
C ARG A 88 -4.75 -0.78 3.38
N GLU A 89 -5.57 -1.34 4.25
CA GLU A 89 -6.06 -0.69 5.46
C GLU A 89 -4.93 -0.39 6.43
N LEU A 90 -4.02 -1.33 6.68
CA LEU A 90 -2.84 -1.11 7.52
C LEU A 90 -1.95 0.02 6.96
N ARG A 91 -1.75 0.08 5.64
CA ARG A 91 -1.01 1.20 5.01
C ARG A 91 -1.73 2.54 5.19
N LYS A 92 -3.05 2.55 5.01
CA LYS A 92 -3.87 3.76 5.20
C LYS A 92 -3.93 4.22 6.66
N ALA A 93 -3.92 3.28 7.61
CA ALA A 93 -3.84 3.55 9.03
C ALA A 93 -2.50 4.20 9.39
N ARG A 94 -1.38 3.62 8.94
CA ARG A 94 -0.03 4.19 9.13
C ARG A 94 0.09 5.61 8.58
N GLU A 95 -0.48 5.86 7.40
CA GLU A 95 -0.45 7.20 6.81
C GLU A 95 -1.29 8.21 7.61
N ARG A 96 -2.39 7.77 8.21
CA ARG A 96 -3.21 8.61 9.11
C ARG A 96 -2.52 8.87 10.45
N GLU A 97 -1.87 7.87 11.04
CA GLU A 97 -1.09 8.04 12.27
C GLU A 97 0.06 9.04 12.11
N SER A 98 0.62 9.19 10.89
CA SER A 98 1.63 10.22 10.63
C SER A 98 1.06 11.64 10.47
N LYS A 99 -0.25 11.79 10.25
CA LYS A 99 -0.90 13.07 9.93
C LYS A 99 -2.00 13.35 10.94
N HIS A 100 -1.64 14.05 12.01
CA HIS A 100 -2.60 14.53 13.00
C HIS A 100 -3.23 15.83 12.52
N PHE A 101 -4.56 15.87 12.45
CA PHE A 101 -5.31 17.05 12.05
C PHE A 101 -5.98 17.67 13.27
N VAL A 102 -5.78 18.97 13.45
CA VAL A 102 -6.44 19.76 14.49
C VAL A 102 -7.31 20.81 13.79
N ASN A 103 -8.59 20.87 14.16
CA ASN A 103 -9.48 21.92 13.68
C ASN A 103 -9.51 23.06 14.71
N VAL A 104 -9.18 24.28 14.29
CA VAL A 104 -9.02 25.43 15.17
C VAL A 104 -9.91 26.57 14.68
N SER A 105 -10.79 27.07 15.55
CA SER A 105 -11.52 28.30 15.33
C SER A 105 -10.60 29.49 15.59
N LEU A 106 -10.42 30.34 14.57
CA LEU A 106 -9.63 31.57 14.67
C LEU A 106 -10.55 32.78 14.52
N ASP A 107 -10.26 33.82 15.29
CA ASP A 107 -10.90 35.13 15.10
C ASP A 107 -10.60 35.67 13.70
N TYR A 108 -11.52 36.50 13.19
CA TYR A 108 -11.41 37.09 11.86
C TYR A 108 -10.08 37.83 11.65
N GLU A 109 -9.66 38.63 12.63
CA GLU A 109 -8.41 39.40 12.53
C GLU A 109 -7.16 38.51 12.51
N THR A 110 -7.16 37.43 13.29
CA THR A 110 -6.05 36.47 13.34
C THR A 110 -5.96 35.68 12.05
N LYS A 111 -7.11 35.25 11.51
CA LYS A 111 -7.18 34.60 10.20
C LYS A 111 -6.67 35.53 9.09
N ARG A 112 -7.10 36.80 9.09
CA ARG A 112 -6.65 37.81 8.11
C ARG A 112 -5.15 38.07 8.18
N ARG A 113 -4.57 38.14 9.40
CA ARG A 113 -3.12 38.28 9.58
C ARG A 113 -2.36 37.06 9.04
N LEU A 114 -2.88 35.86 9.28
CA LEU A 114 -2.30 34.62 8.78
C LEU A 114 -2.37 34.53 7.25
N GLU A 115 -3.48 34.95 6.63
CA GLU A 115 -3.63 35.03 5.18
C GLU A 115 -2.64 36.01 4.56
N LYS A 116 -2.47 37.19 5.16
CA LYS A 116 -1.48 38.18 4.71
C LYS A 116 -0.06 37.63 4.80
N ALA A 117 0.30 37.05 5.94
CA ALA A 117 1.64 36.46 6.13
C ALA A 117 1.91 35.30 5.16
N ALA A 118 0.89 34.49 4.85
CA ALA A 118 0.99 33.44 3.85
C ALA A 118 1.24 34.02 2.44
N HIS A 119 0.52 35.08 2.08
CA HIS A 119 0.67 35.75 0.79
C HIS A 119 2.04 36.42 0.64
N ASP A 120 2.47 37.19 1.65
CA ASP A 120 3.72 37.96 1.61
C ASP A 120 4.96 37.05 1.57
N ASN A 121 4.94 35.90 2.27
CA ASN A 121 6.04 34.94 2.28
C ASN A 121 5.94 33.87 1.19
N GLY A 122 4.84 33.81 0.44
CA GLY A 122 4.58 32.74 -0.53
C GLY A 122 4.47 31.34 0.11
N LEU A 123 4.11 31.25 1.39
CA LEU A 123 3.99 30.01 2.14
C LEU A 123 2.54 29.61 2.35
N LYS A 124 2.27 28.33 2.56
CA LYS A 124 0.94 27.87 2.96
C LYS A 124 0.69 28.24 4.42
N MET A 125 -0.54 28.67 4.74
CA MET A 125 -0.97 28.98 6.12
C MET A 125 -0.65 27.84 7.10
N THR A 126 -0.72 26.58 6.65
CA THR A 126 -0.43 25.39 7.47
C THR A 126 1.04 25.31 7.91
N VAL A 127 1.98 25.80 7.10
CA VAL A 127 3.42 25.81 7.44
C VAL A 127 3.68 26.86 8.51
N ILE A 128 3.11 28.05 8.35
CA ILE A 128 3.21 29.14 9.33
C ILE A 128 2.62 28.70 10.68
N LEU A 129 1.44 28.06 10.67
CA LEU A 129 0.82 27.53 11.89
C LEU A 129 1.69 26.47 12.57
N ARG A 130 2.26 25.53 11.81
CA ARG A 130 3.16 24.51 12.37
C ARG A 130 4.37 25.15 13.03
N ASP A 131 5.05 26.04 12.32
CA ASP A 131 6.28 26.66 12.82
C ASP A 131 5.99 27.56 14.05
N ALA A 132 4.84 28.24 14.07
CA ALA A 132 4.39 29.02 15.23
C ALA A 132 4.06 28.13 16.45
N ILE A 133 3.40 26.98 16.24
CA ILE A 133 3.13 26.02 17.31
C ILE A 133 4.44 25.42 17.83
N ASP A 134 5.33 24.99 16.94
CA ASP A 134 6.62 24.42 17.30
C ASP A 134 7.47 25.43 18.10
N GLN A 135 7.46 26.71 17.69
CA GLN A 135 8.11 27.78 18.43
C GLN A 135 7.48 27.95 19.82
N TYR A 136 6.14 28.04 19.90
CA TYR A 136 5.44 28.17 21.18
C TYR A 136 5.73 26.98 22.12
N LEU A 137 5.74 25.75 21.62
CA LEU A 137 6.03 24.57 22.44
C LEU A 137 7.47 24.58 22.95
N LYS A 138 8.45 24.87 22.08
CA LYS A 138 9.87 24.97 22.46
C LYS A 138 10.13 26.06 23.47
N ASP A 139 9.55 27.25 23.27
CA ASP A 139 9.75 28.41 24.15
C ASP A 139 9.19 28.16 25.56
N ASN A 140 8.16 27.32 25.68
CA ASN A 140 7.56 26.92 26.97
C ASN A 140 8.08 25.58 27.51
N GLY A 141 8.98 24.90 26.80
CA GLY A 141 9.61 23.65 27.23
C GLY A 141 8.70 22.41 27.19
N TYR A 142 7.69 22.40 26.31
CA TYR A 142 6.84 21.23 26.04
C TYR A 142 7.47 20.24 25.06
#